data_AF-A0A5C7J9V2-F1
#
_entry.id   AF-A0A5C7J9V2-F1
#
_cell.length_a   1.000
_cell.length_b   1.000
_cell.length_c   1.000
_cell.angle_alpha   90.00
_cell.angle_beta   90.00
_cell.angle_gamma   90.00
#
_symmetry.space_group_name_H-M   'P 1'
#
loop_
_entity.id
_entity.type
_entity.pdbx_description
1 polymer ?
#
loop_
_entity_poly.entity_id
_entity_poly.type
_entity_poly.pdbx_seq_one_letter_code
_entity_poly.pdbx_strand_id
1 'polypeptide(L)'
;MPKGLRYENDYLVGGPANAWITPNFRLSEYADADGKVFVHRELVAAVQVLRTLLGRGLDIASTAASDGLGEQIAGRFVWVRGDSPADIVATATRMIKDAWFARVEARGDRVCLEMPDPARLPPIAPESALDRAIAITAAFETSGDPYQQVTGNFDGAGLSFGPLQANLKTGTLQELFRRYQARDGTALQACFGTLWGEWQRLLRLPSRAQQVAWADSLSRGSGKADFDAGWKAALQSVGRVPALRAETLAYSYDTYGRKLIVTLAWLKGVRPIRITNFRCLAALYDLCVQQGGLDKAHDAIRRRIAAENPQNEFALTRIAVEERGRSASPEWRADCISRRLCILEREPVRVSEAGRNAERDNPSLYLLRNAPVTQIERYLA
;
A
#
# COMPACT_ATOMS: atom_id res chain seq x y z
N MET A 1 -7.55 -8.96 -5.56
CA MET A 1 -7.27 -10.32 -6.05
C MET A 1 -8.54 -10.96 -6.61
N PRO A 2 -8.44 -11.65 -7.76
CA PRO A 2 -9.52 -12.45 -8.31
C PRO A 2 -9.99 -13.46 -7.27
N LYS A 3 -11.30 -13.58 -7.13
CA LYS A 3 -11.90 -14.63 -6.32
C LYS A 3 -11.46 -16.00 -6.86
N GLY A 4 -11.13 -16.92 -5.95
CA GLY A 4 -10.85 -18.32 -6.28
C GLY A 4 -9.38 -18.71 -6.42
N LEU A 5 -8.42 -17.83 -6.13
CA LEU A 5 -7.03 -18.26 -5.91
C LEU A 5 -6.96 -19.13 -4.65
N ARG A 6 -6.18 -20.21 -4.70
CA ARG A 6 -6.00 -21.17 -3.60
C ARG A 6 -4.57 -21.12 -3.10
N TYR A 7 -4.43 -21.00 -1.79
CA TYR A 7 -3.13 -20.93 -1.12
C TYR A 7 -2.97 -22.04 -0.08
N GLU A 8 -1.77 -22.60 -0.01
CA GLU A 8 -1.35 -23.54 1.04
C GLU A 8 -0.01 -23.04 1.59
N ASN A 9 0.04 -22.59 2.84
CA ASN A 9 1.26 -22.06 3.49
C ASN A 9 2.01 -21.00 2.65
N ASP A 10 1.29 -19.99 2.15
CA ASP A 10 1.80 -18.95 1.24
C ASP A 10 2.27 -19.45 -0.15
N TYR A 11 2.07 -20.73 -0.50
CA TYR A 11 2.19 -21.21 -1.88
C TYR A 11 0.87 -21.08 -2.60
N LEU A 12 0.90 -20.48 -3.79
CA LEU A 12 -0.20 -20.51 -4.73
C LEU A 12 -0.25 -21.89 -5.38
N VAL A 13 -1.34 -22.62 -5.15
CA VAL A 13 -1.53 -24.02 -5.58
C VAL A 13 -2.65 -24.19 -6.62
N GLY A 14 -3.35 -23.11 -6.96
CA GLY A 14 -4.29 -23.10 -8.08
C GLY A 14 -5.33 -22.00 -8.02
N GLY A 15 -6.33 -22.11 -8.90
CA GLY A 15 -7.39 -21.13 -9.12
C GLY A 15 -7.76 -21.04 -10.60
N PRO A 16 -8.59 -20.06 -11.01
CA PRO A 16 -8.91 -19.86 -12.42
C PRO A 16 -7.66 -19.44 -13.21
N ALA A 17 -7.36 -20.10 -14.33
CA ALA A 17 -6.12 -19.86 -15.11
C ALA A 17 -5.93 -18.37 -15.51
N ASN A 18 -7.02 -17.69 -15.88
CA ASN A 18 -7.01 -16.27 -16.27
C ASN A 18 -7.06 -15.29 -15.09
N ALA A 19 -7.00 -15.77 -13.85
CA ALA A 19 -6.98 -14.93 -12.66
C ALA A 19 -5.66 -14.14 -12.57
N TRP A 20 -5.75 -12.82 -12.46
CA TRP A 20 -4.62 -11.95 -12.13
C TRP A 20 -4.09 -12.21 -10.71
N ILE A 21 -2.88 -12.70 -10.56
CA ILE A 21 -2.29 -12.93 -9.23
C ILE A 21 -1.60 -11.66 -8.71
N THR A 22 -1.15 -10.81 -9.63
CA THR A 22 -0.65 -9.45 -9.43
C THR A 22 -1.10 -8.57 -10.61
N PRO A 23 -0.91 -7.24 -10.58
CA PRO A 23 -1.36 -6.37 -11.67
C PRO A 23 -0.82 -6.73 -13.06
N ASN A 24 0.36 -7.36 -13.14
CA ASN A 24 1.01 -7.69 -14.41
C ASN A 24 1.07 -9.18 -14.73
N PHE A 25 0.70 -10.07 -13.82
CA PHE A 25 0.83 -11.51 -14.03
C PHE A 25 -0.45 -12.27 -13.70
N ARG A 26 -0.77 -13.27 -14.54
CA ARG A 26 -1.86 -14.23 -14.37
C ARG A 26 -1.37 -15.54 -13.77
N LEU A 27 -2.30 -16.29 -13.20
CA LEU A 27 -2.05 -17.62 -12.64
C LEU A 27 -1.44 -18.57 -13.67
N SER A 28 -1.97 -18.60 -14.89
CA SER A 28 -1.50 -19.49 -15.96
C SER A 28 -0.04 -19.30 -16.35
N GLU A 29 0.53 -18.10 -16.13
CA GLU A 29 1.93 -17.82 -16.44
C GLU A 29 2.89 -18.57 -15.50
N TYR A 30 2.43 -18.98 -14.32
CA TYR A 30 3.19 -19.78 -13.36
C TYR A 30 2.86 -21.27 -13.39
N ALA A 31 2.04 -21.70 -14.36
CA ALA A 31 1.73 -23.11 -14.52
C ALA A 31 2.93 -23.87 -15.10
N ASP A 32 3.16 -25.08 -14.60
CA ASP A 32 4.08 -26.04 -15.21
C ASP A 32 3.49 -26.64 -16.50
N ALA A 33 4.23 -27.57 -17.12
CA ALA A 33 3.81 -28.23 -18.35
C ALA A 33 2.51 -29.04 -18.21
N ASP A 34 2.15 -29.47 -16.99
CA ASP A 34 0.90 -30.20 -16.69
C ASP A 34 -0.26 -29.24 -16.34
N GLY A 35 -0.02 -27.92 -16.38
CA GLY A 35 -1.00 -26.91 -15.98
C GLY A 35 -1.15 -26.74 -14.47
N LYS A 36 -0.29 -27.37 -13.66
CA LYS A 36 -0.31 -27.22 -12.19
C LYS A 36 0.48 -25.97 -11.80
N VAL A 37 0.04 -25.31 -10.73
CA VAL A 37 0.74 -24.15 -10.18
C VAL A 37 1.26 -24.51 -8.81
N PHE A 38 2.53 -24.20 -8.56
CA PHE A 38 3.14 -24.27 -7.25
C PHE A 38 4.21 -23.18 -7.14
N VAL A 39 3.83 -22.01 -6.63
CA VAL A 39 4.73 -20.85 -6.53
C VAL A 39 4.47 -20.06 -5.26
N HIS A 40 5.54 -19.68 -4.56
CA HIS A 40 5.42 -18.92 -3.32
C HIS A 40 5.05 -17.46 -3.58
N ARG A 41 4.15 -16.90 -2.77
CA ARG A 41 3.63 -15.52 -2.93
C ARG A 41 4.70 -14.44 -2.91
N GLU A 42 5.76 -14.63 -2.13
CA GLU A 42 6.89 -13.68 -2.09
C GLU A 42 7.66 -13.62 -3.42
N LEU A 43 7.80 -14.76 -4.11
CA LEU A 43 8.46 -14.79 -5.42
C LEU A 43 7.59 -14.07 -6.46
N VAL A 44 6.29 -14.37 -6.49
CA VAL A 44 5.33 -13.69 -7.36
C VAL A 44 5.37 -12.17 -7.15
N ALA A 45 5.44 -11.73 -5.90
CA ALA A 45 5.58 -10.31 -5.55
C ALA A 45 6.91 -9.71 -6.02
N ALA A 46 8.02 -10.41 -5.85
CA ALA A 46 9.34 -9.97 -6.29
C ALA A 46 9.38 -9.78 -7.82
N VAL A 47 8.83 -10.72 -8.58
CA VAL A 47 8.76 -10.65 -10.06
C VAL A 47 7.85 -9.51 -10.52
N GLN A 48 6.72 -9.29 -9.84
CA GLN A 48 5.86 -8.12 -10.08
C GLN A 48 6.61 -6.80 -9.90
N VAL A 49 7.37 -6.65 -8.81
CA VAL A 49 8.16 -5.44 -8.55
C VAL A 49 9.28 -5.26 -9.56
N LEU A 50 9.95 -6.35 -9.95
CA LEU A 50 10.96 -6.32 -11.00
C LEU A 50 10.38 -5.78 -12.32
N ARG A 51 9.22 -6.29 -12.75
CA ARG A 51 8.54 -5.80 -13.95
C ARG A 51 8.17 -4.32 -13.85
N THR A 52 7.67 -3.88 -12.69
CA THR A 52 7.37 -2.47 -12.45
C THR A 52 8.60 -1.59 -12.55
N LEU A 53 9.74 -2.01 -11.97
CA LEU A 53 11.00 -1.25 -12.02
C LEU A 53 11.63 -1.22 -13.42
N LEU A 54 11.44 -2.27 -14.22
CA LEU A 54 11.89 -2.33 -15.60
C LEU A 54 11.08 -1.40 -16.52
N GLY A 55 9.81 -1.15 -16.20
CA GLY A 55 8.92 -0.30 -17.00
C GLY A 55 8.58 -0.87 -18.39
N ARG A 56 8.80 -2.17 -18.62
CA ARG A 56 8.57 -2.87 -19.90
C ARG A 56 8.17 -4.34 -19.69
N GLY A 57 7.97 -5.07 -20.79
CA GLY A 57 7.59 -6.48 -20.78
C GLY A 57 8.58 -7.38 -20.02
N LEU A 58 8.04 -8.31 -19.24
CA LEU A 58 8.76 -9.37 -18.56
C LEU A 58 7.83 -10.58 -18.49
N ASP A 59 8.28 -11.70 -19.05
CA ASP A 59 7.51 -12.93 -19.17
C ASP A 59 8.06 -14.01 -18.24
N ILE A 60 7.16 -14.88 -17.76
CA ILE A 60 7.55 -16.11 -17.09
C ILE A 60 7.93 -17.15 -18.15
N ALA A 61 9.22 -17.50 -18.22
CA ALA A 61 9.74 -18.41 -19.22
C ALA A 61 9.61 -19.88 -18.79
N SER A 62 9.75 -20.18 -17.50
CA SER A 62 9.61 -21.53 -16.95
C SER A 62 9.57 -21.49 -15.42
N THR A 63 8.84 -22.42 -14.81
CA THR A 63 8.88 -22.74 -13.37
C THR A 63 9.64 -24.03 -13.07
N ALA A 64 10.15 -24.72 -14.10
CA ALA A 64 10.90 -25.96 -13.99
C ALA A 64 12.41 -25.70 -13.78
N ALA A 65 13.05 -26.57 -13.01
CA ALA A 65 14.48 -26.52 -12.77
C ALA A 65 15.23 -26.83 -14.08
N SER A 66 16.36 -26.14 -14.30
CA SER A 66 17.20 -26.30 -15.50
C SER A 66 18.61 -25.85 -15.17
N ASP A 67 19.61 -26.37 -15.88
CA ASP A 67 21.01 -25.90 -15.81
C ASP A 67 21.60 -25.87 -14.38
N GLY A 68 21.18 -26.81 -13.53
CA GLY A 68 21.57 -26.90 -12.12
C GLY A 68 20.97 -25.82 -11.21
N LEU A 69 19.96 -25.07 -11.68
CA LEU A 69 19.26 -24.03 -10.94
C LEU A 69 17.81 -24.44 -10.66
N GLY A 70 17.31 -24.06 -9.47
CA GLY A 70 15.94 -24.38 -9.04
C GLY A 70 15.75 -25.78 -8.45
N GLU A 71 16.78 -26.61 -8.43
CA GLU A 71 16.75 -27.93 -7.80
C GLU A 71 16.47 -27.81 -6.30
N GLN A 72 15.58 -28.66 -5.76
CA GLN A 72 15.21 -28.71 -4.33
C GLN A 72 14.52 -27.46 -3.76
N ILE A 73 14.29 -26.44 -4.59
CA ILE A 73 13.65 -25.18 -4.19
C ILE A 73 12.37 -24.90 -4.99
N ALA A 74 11.64 -25.96 -5.36
CA ALA A 74 10.38 -25.88 -6.11
C ALA A 74 9.45 -24.78 -5.56
N GLY A 75 8.91 -23.97 -6.47
CA GLY A 75 8.05 -22.83 -6.17
C GLY A 75 8.76 -21.62 -5.54
N ARG A 76 10.08 -21.66 -5.31
CA ARG A 76 10.89 -20.56 -4.76
C ARG A 76 11.88 -19.97 -5.76
N PHE A 77 11.79 -20.39 -7.02
CA PHE A 77 12.51 -19.79 -8.14
C PHE A 77 11.61 -19.69 -9.36
N VAL A 78 12.03 -18.87 -10.32
CA VAL A 78 11.39 -18.78 -11.63
C VAL A 78 12.40 -18.34 -12.68
N TRP A 79 12.23 -18.83 -13.91
CA TRP A 79 12.91 -18.31 -15.07
C TRP A 79 12.08 -17.21 -15.70
N VAL A 80 12.68 -16.06 -15.93
CA VAL A 80 12.06 -14.95 -16.65
C VAL A 80 12.80 -14.65 -17.94
N ARG A 81 12.09 -14.01 -18.88
CA ARG A 81 12.65 -13.50 -20.13
C ARG A 81 12.08 -12.12 -20.42
N GLY A 82 12.84 -11.30 -21.13
CA GLY A 82 12.39 -10.01 -21.67
C GLY A 82 13.38 -9.48 -22.69
N ASP A 83 13.14 -8.26 -23.18
CA ASP A 83 13.90 -7.67 -24.30
C ASP A 83 15.41 -7.54 -24.04
N SER A 84 15.81 -7.36 -22.78
CA SER A 84 17.21 -7.19 -22.38
C SER A 84 17.51 -7.99 -21.11
N PRO A 85 18.08 -9.20 -21.23
CA PRO A 85 18.51 -10.00 -20.07
C PRO A 85 19.49 -9.25 -19.16
N ALA A 86 20.36 -8.41 -19.73
CA ALA A 86 21.31 -7.61 -18.97
C ALA A 86 20.61 -6.63 -18.01
N ASP A 87 19.55 -5.98 -18.47
CA ASP A 87 18.81 -5.03 -17.62
C ASP A 87 17.94 -5.73 -16.57
N ILE A 88 17.43 -6.92 -16.89
CA ILE A 88 16.76 -7.81 -15.93
C ILE A 88 17.75 -8.15 -14.81
N VAL A 89 18.95 -8.62 -15.15
CA VAL A 89 20.01 -8.95 -14.18
C VAL A 89 20.40 -7.72 -13.36
N ALA A 90 20.67 -6.58 -14.00
CA ALA A 90 21.06 -5.36 -13.30
C ALA A 90 19.98 -4.88 -12.32
N THR A 91 18.70 -4.94 -12.71
CA THR A 91 17.58 -4.52 -11.85
C THR A 91 17.32 -5.52 -10.74
N ALA A 92 17.28 -6.82 -11.05
CA ALA A 92 17.08 -7.87 -10.04
C ALA A 92 18.23 -7.92 -9.03
N THR A 93 19.48 -7.67 -9.47
CA THR A 93 20.65 -7.59 -8.58
C THR A 93 20.53 -6.43 -7.60
N ARG A 94 20.02 -5.26 -8.03
CA ARG A 94 19.72 -4.15 -7.10
C ARG A 94 18.67 -4.55 -6.07
N MET A 95 17.67 -5.33 -6.48
CA MET A 95 16.60 -5.81 -5.60
C MET A 95 17.05 -6.86 -4.57
N ILE A 96 18.26 -7.43 -4.69
CA ILE A 96 18.87 -8.25 -3.63
C ILE A 96 19.07 -7.41 -2.36
N LYS A 97 19.44 -6.12 -2.50
CA LYS A 97 19.63 -5.20 -1.35
C LYS A 97 18.35 -5.01 -0.54
N ASP A 98 17.20 -5.04 -1.20
CA ASP A 98 15.86 -4.95 -0.60
C ASP A 98 15.28 -6.33 -0.25
N ALA A 99 16.11 -7.37 -0.31
CA ALA A 99 15.77 -8.75 0.02
C ALA A 99 14.58 -9.32 -0.75
N TRP A 100 14.40 -8.91 -2.00
CA TRP A 100 13.41 -9.52 -2.89
C TRP A 100 13.91 -10.82 -3.50
N PHE A 101 15.20 -10.86 -3.86
CA PHE A 101 15.86 -12.04 -4.42
C PHE A 101 17.05 -12.42 -3.55
N ALA A 102 17.31 -13.72 -3.45
CA ALA A 102 18.52 -14.28 -2.88
C ALA A 102 19.59 -14.55 -3.95
N ARG A 103 19.16 -14.91 -5.16
CA ARG A 103 20.05 -15.21 -6.29
C ARG A 103 19.43 -14.73 -7.60
N VAL A 104 20.29 -14.25 -8.48
CA VAL A 104 19.96 -13.81 -9.84
C VAL A 104 21.02 -14.37 -10.76
N GLU A 105 20.62 -15.14 -11.77
CA GLU A 105 21.58 -15.82 -12.63
C GLU A 105 21.09 -15.93 -14.07
N ALA A 106 21.88 -15.42 -15.02
CA ALA A 106 21.57 -15.49 -16.44
C ALA A 106 22.08 -16.80 -17.06
N ARG A 107 21.27 -17.36 -17.98
CA ARG A 107 21.62 -18.46 -18.88
C ARG A 107 21.01 -18.17 -20.25
N GLY A 108 21.86 -17.82 -21.21
CA GLY A 108 21.41 -17.42 -22.55
C GLY A 108 20.48 -16.22 -22.49
N ASP A 109 19.25 -16.39 -23.00
CA ASP A 109 18.20 -15.36 -23.05
C ASP A 109 17.28 -15.36 -21.81
N ARG A 110 17.52 -16.22 -20.82
CA ARG A 110 16.72 -16.35 -19.61
C ARG A 110 17.49 -15.94 -18.37
N VAL A 111 16.77 -15.49 -17.35
CA VAL A 111 17.31 -15.16 -16.03
C VAL A 111 16.56 -15.96 -14.98
N CYS A 112 17.27 -16.79 -14.22
CA CYS A 112 16.75 -17.45 -13.03
C CYS A 112 16.74 -16.47 -11.87
N LEU A 113 15.61 -16.38 -11.19
CA LEU A 113 15.39 -15.55 -10.02
C LEU A 113 14.98 -16.45 -8.86
N GLU A 114 15.73 -16.41 -7.76
CA GLU A 114 15.42 -17.18 -6.56
C GLU A 114 15.03 -16.23 -5.43
N MET A 115 13.94 -16.50 -4.72
CA MET A 115 13.56 -15.73 -3.53
C MET A 115 14.35 -16.20 -2.29
N PRO A 116 14.46 -15.38 -1.23
CA PRO A 116 14.99 -15.83 0.06
C PRO A 116 14.20 -17.00 0.65
N ASP A 117 14.79 -17.74 1.59
CA ASP A 117 14.12 -18.81 2.33
C ASP A 117 12.85 -18.26 3.01
N PRO A 118 11.64 -18.75 2.67
CA PRO A 118 10.40 -18.23 3.24
C PRO A 118 10.28 -18.46 4.75
N ALA A 119 10.99 -19.46 5.31
CA ALA A 119 11.07 -19.66 6.75
C ALA A 119 11.93 -18.59 7.45
N ARG A 120 12.76 -17.85 6.71
CA ARG A 120 13.75 -16.89 7.20
C ARG A 120 13.85 -15.68 6.28
N LEU A 121 12.71 -15.06 5.97
CA LEU A 121 12.68 -13.85 5.15
C LEU A 121 13.52 -12.73 5.79
N PRO A 122 14.42 -12.07 5.04
CA PRO A 122 15.19 -10.97 5.60
C PRO A 122 14.29 -9.80 6.02
N PRO A 123 14.67 -9.03 7.06
CA PRO A 123 13.87 -7.89 7.48
C PRO A 123 13.79 -6.80 6.41
N ILE A 124 12.68 -6.08 6.39
CA ILE A 124 12.46 -4.92 5.52
C ILE A 124 13.00 -3.68 6.22
N ALA A 125 13.71 -2.83 5.47
CA ALA A 125 14.11 -1.50 5.95
C ALA A 125 12.87 -0.63 6.25
N PRO A 126 12.86 0.19 7.31
CA PRO A 126 11.73 1.05 7.68
C PRO A 126 11.18 1.92 6.56
N GLU A 127 12.05 2.60 5.81
CA GLU A 127 11.68 3.44 4.68
C GLU A 127 10.93 2.64 3.62
N SER A 128 11.49 1.51 3.18
CA SER A 128 10.81 0.62 2.22
C SER A 128 9.49 0.07 2.75
N ALA A 129 9.42 -0.27 4.04
CA ALA A 129 8.19 -0.75 4.66
C ALA A 129 7.09 0.34 4.63
N LEU A 130 7.42 1.58 4.97
CA LEU A 130 6.46 2.68 4.99
C LEU A 130 6.03 3.11 3.58
N ASP A 131 6.95 3.17 2.61
CA ASP A 131 6.60 3.41 1.20
C ASP A 131 5.58 2.38 0.70
N ARG A 132 5.78 1.10 1.04
CA ARG A 132 4.82 0.04 0.71
C ARG A 132 3.51 0.20 1.45
N ALA A 133 3.54 0.53 2.75
CA ALA A 133 2.33 0.75 3.55
C ALA A 133 1.48 1.91 2.98
N ILE A 134 2.12 2.98 2.51
CA ILE A 134 1.47 4.09 1.79
C ILE A 134 0.84 3.59 0.49
N ALA A 135 1.60 2.85 -0.33
CA ALA A 135 1.09 2.32 -1.60
C ALA A 135 -0.12 1.38 -1.40
N ILE A 136 -0.09 0.52 -0.37
CA ILE A 136 -1.20 -0.36 -0.01
C ILE A 136 -2.40 0.46 0.48
N THR A 137 -2.18 1.41 1.39
CA THR A 137 -3.24 2.29 1.93
C THR A 137 -3.92 3.07 0.79
N ALA A 138 -3.15 3.64 -0.12
CA ALA A 138 -3.69 4.39 -1.25
C ALA A 138 -4.46 3.50 -2.23
N ALA A 139 -4.00 2.27 -2.48
CA ALA A 139 -4.61 1.36 -3.45
C ALA A 139 -6.04 0.90 -3.10
N PHE A 140 -6.52 1.14 -1.88
CA PHE A 140 -7.93 0.92 -1.56
C PHE A 140 -8.86 2.03 -2.06
N GLU A 141 -8.36 3.26 -2.18
CA GLU A 141 -9.19 4.39 -2.65
C GLU A 141 -9.21 4.45 -4.18
N THR A 142 -8.24 3.80 -4.84
CA THR A 142 -7.84 4.21 -6.18
C THR A 142 -7.30 3.10 -7.05
N SER A 143 -7.64 3.16 -8.34
CA SER A 143 -6.88 2.53 -9.41
C SER A 143 -5.98 3.57 -10.10
N GLY A 144 -4.77 3.16 -10.50
CA GLY A 144 -3.82 4.03 -11.19
C GLY A 144 -2.78 4.65 -10.25
N ASP A 145 -2.17 5.76 -10.68
CA ASP A 145 -1.11 6.43 -9.92
C ASP A 145 -1.70 7.24 -8.74
N PRO A 146 -1.43 6.85 -7.49
CA PRO A 146 -2.04 7.49 -6.33
C PRO A 146 -1.57 8.93 -6.11
N TYR A 147 -0.44 9.34 -6.69
CA TYR A 147 0.03 10.74 -6.61
C TYR A 147 -0.76 11.70 -7.50
N GLN A 148 -1.50 11.16 -8.47
CA GLN A 148 -2.32 11.94 -9.41
C GLN A 148 -3.80 11.95 -9.03
N GLN A 149 -4.11 11.49 -7.82
CA GLN A 149 -5.44 11.41 -7.26
C GLN A 149 -6.04 12.78 -6.97
N VAL A 150 -7.23 13.02 -7.49
CA VAL A 150 -8.01 14.25 -7.25
C VAL A 150 -9.46 13.87 -7.07
N THR A 151 -10.02 14.21 -5.91
CA THR A 151 -11.41 13.91 -5.56
C THR A 151 -12.14 15.19 -5.17
N GLY A 152 -13.36 15.36 -5.67
CA GLY A 152 -14.22 16.50 -5.35
C GLY A 152 -14.92 16.37 -3.99
N ASN A 153 -15.85 17.29 -3.71
CA ASN A 153 -16.51 17.45 -2.41
C ASN A 153 -17.70 16.50 -2.17
N PHE A 154 -17.52 15.19 -2.36
CA PHE A 154 -18.63 14.22 -2.21
C PHE A 154 -19.02 13.94 -0.75
N ASP A 155 -18.08 14.10 0.19
CA ASP A 155 -18.24 13.81 1.62
C ASP A 155 -18.23 15.08 2.49
N GLY A 156 -18.23 16.25 1.86
CA GLY A 156 -18.13 17.54 2.55
C GLY A 156 -16.72 17.92 3.00
N ALA A 157 -15.66 17.20 2.59
CA ALA A 157 -14.26 17.52 2.94
C ALA A 157 -13.59 18.58 2.03
N GLY A 158 -14.28 19.02 0.98
CA GLY A 158 -13.77 19.86 -0.08
C GLY A 158 -12.98 19.06 -1.11
N LEU A 159 -11.92 19.67 -1.64
CA LEU A 159 -10.96 19.01 -2.53
C LEU A 159 -10.06 18.07 -1.71
N SER A 160 -9.87 16.84 -2.19
CA SER A 160 -8.88 15.88 -1.67
C SER A 160 -7.85 15.53 -2.74
N PHE A 161 -6.58 15.40 -2.34
CA PHE A 161 -5.46 15.17 -3.26
C PHE A 161 -4.47 14.11 -2.76
N GLY A 162 -3.95 13.33 -3.71
CA GLY A 162 -2.79 12.45 -3.53
C GLY A 162 -3.06 11.16 -2.74
N PRO A 163 -2.00 10.37 -2.45
CA PRO A 163 -2.12 9.04 -1.83
C PRO A 163 -2.72 9.05 -0.42
N LEU A 164 -2.65 10.21 0.26
CA LEU A 164 -3.12 10.38 1.63
C LEU A 164 -4.51 11.04 1.69
N GLN A 165 -5.11 11.36 0.53
CA GLN A 165 -6.35 12.12 0.43
C GLN A 165 -6.33 13.37 1.33
N ALA A 166 -5.22 14.11 1.27
CA ALA A 166 -5.07 15.36 2.00
C ALA A 166 -6.15 16.34 1.52
N ASN A 167 -6.89 16.95 2.45
CA ASN A 167 -8.11 17.69 2.12
C ASN A 167 -8.22 19.06 2.81
N LEU A 168 -9.05 19.91 2.23
CA LEU A 168 -9.25 21.29 2.69
C LEU A 168 -9.89 21.36 4.07
N LYS A 169 -10.89 20.51 4.37
CA LYS A 169 -11.63 20.56 5.65
C LYS A 169 -10.73 20.31 6.86
N THR A 170 -9.77 19.40 6.74
CA THR A 170 -8.87 19.05 7.85
C THR A 170 -7.66 19.98 7.97
N GLY A 171 -7.35 20.75 6.94
CA GLY A 171 -6.13 21.58 6.90
C GLY A 171 -4.90 20.85 6.34
N THR A 172 -5.03 19.56 6.02
CA THR A 172 -3.91 18.72 5.59
C THR A 172 -3.43 19.09 4.19
N LEU A 173 -4.34 19.46 3.28
CA LEU A 173 -3.98 19.88 1.93
C LEU A 173 -3.18 21.18 1.93
N GLN A 174 -3.56 22.12 2.79
CA GLN A 174 -2.93 23.43 2.92
C GLN A 174 -1.49 23.29 3.42
N GLU A 175 -1.27 22.46 4.44
CA GLU A 175 0.06 22.16 4.95
C GLU A 175 0.92 21.44 3.90
N LEU A 176 0.35 20.47 3.18
CA LEU A 176 1.05 19.76 2.11
C LEU A 176 1.51 20.71 0.99
N PHE A 177 0.64 21.62 0.54
CA PHE A 177 1.00 22.58 -0.49
C PHE A 177 1.98 23.67 0.00
N ARG A 178 1.92 24.03 1.28
CA ARG A 178 2.96 24.88 1.91
C ARG A 178 4.33 24.20 1.83
N ARG A 179 4.40 22.89 2.09
CA ARG A 179 5.62 22.10 1.97
C ARG A 179 6.09 21.96 0.52
N TYR A 180 5.19 21.70 -0.43
CA TYR A 180 5.54 21.71 -1.85
C TYR A 180 6.16 23.04 -2.27
N GLN A 181 5.58 24.16 -1.85
CA GLN A 181 6.12 25.48 -2.16
C GLN A 181 7.51 25.69 -1.56
N ALA A 182 7.76 25.20 -0.34
CA ALA A 182 9.08 25.26 0.29
C ALA A 182 10.10 24.32 -0.38
N ARG A 183 9.66 23.17 -0.89
CA ARG A 183 10.50 22.18 -1.56
C ARG A 183 10.92 22.64 -2.95
N ASP A 184 9.95 23.03 -3.78
CA ASP A 184 10.16 23.46 -5.16
C ASP A 184 8.99 24.34 -5.64
N GLY A 185 8.98 25.60 -5.21
CA GLY A 185 7.94 26.56 -5.57
C GLY A 185 7.86 26.84 -7.07
N THR A 186 8.98 26.78 -7.80
CA THR A 186 9.03 27.01 -9.25
C THR A 186 8.34 25.88 -10.00
N ALA A 187 8.66 24.62 -9.68
CA ALA A 187 7.99 23.48 -10.31
C ALA A 187 6.50 23.42 -9.93
N LEU A 188 6.17 23.74 -8.67
CA LEU A 188 4.78 23.82 -8.22
C LEU A 188 4.00 24.88 -9.01
N GLN A 189 4.54 26.10 -9.17
CA GLN A 189 3.92 27.16 -9.96
C GLN A 189 3.73 26.74 -11.42
N ALA A 190 4.73 26.09 -12.02
CA ALA A 190 4.64 25.60 -13.39
C ALA A 190 3.50 24.60 -13.60
N CYS A 191 3.16 23.79 -12.59
CA CYS A 191 2.03 22.84 -12.67
C CYS A 191 0.67 23.52 -12.82
N PHE A 192 0.48 24.70 -12.22
CA PHE A 192 -0.79 25.43 -12.26
C PHE A 192 -0.87 26.44 -13.40
N GLY A 193 0.26 26.93 -13.92
CA GLY A 193 0.28 27.94 -14.99
C GLY A 193 -0.57 29.16 -14.63
N THR A 194 -1.56 29.47 -15.46
CA THR A 194 -2.48 30.60 -15.25
C THR A 194 -3.37 30.45 -14.01
N LEU A 195 -3.59 29.22 -13.50
CA LEU A 195 -4.37 28.95 -12.30
C LEU A 195 -3.61 29.28 -10.99
N TRP A 196 -2.30 29.52 -11.06
CA TRP A 196 -1.45 29.68 -9.87
C TRP A 196 -1.92 30.82 -8.96
N GLY A 197 -2.28 31.97 -9.53
CA GLY A 197 -2.73 33.12 -8.75
C GLY A 197 -4.02 32.86 -7.97
N GLU A 198 -4.96 32.11 -8.58
CA GLU A 198 -6.18 31.71 -7.89
C GLU A 198 -5.93 30.62 -6.85
N TRP A 199 -5.06 29.65 -7.14
CA TRP A 199 -4.65 28.62 -6.17
C TRP A 199 -4.08 29.25 -4.89
N GLN A 200 -3.16 30.20 -5.05
CA GLN A 200 -2.59 30.92 -3.91
C GLN A 200 -3.63 31.74 -3.14
N ARG A 201 -4.60 32.34 -3.85
CA ARG A 201 -5.71 33.08 -3.21
C ARG A 201 -6.60 32.15 -2.40
N LEU A 202 -6.95 30.98 -2.96
CA LEU A 202 -7.74 29.94 -2.31
C LEU A 202 -7.07 29.49 -1.00
N LEU A 203 -5.78 29.14 -1.04
CA LEU A 203 -5.07 28.67 0.16
C LEU A 203 -4.97 29.72 1.28
N ARG A 204 -5.09 31.02 0.94
CA ARG A 204 -5.07 32.15 1.87
C ARG A 204 -6.46 32.61 2.34
N LEU A 205 -7.55 31.98 1.89
CA LEU A 205 -8.89 32.33 2.37
C LEU A 205 -8.94 32.16 3.90
N PRO A 206 -9.61 33.08 4.62
CA PRO A 206 -9.50 33.18 6.07
C PRO A 206 -10.17 32.04 6.84
N SER A 207 -11.00 31.23 6.18
CA SER A 207 -11.66 30.07 6.81
C SER A 207 -11.65 28.83 5.93
N ARG A 208 -11.55 27.66 6.58
CA ARG A 208 -11.67 26.36 5.91
C ARG A 208 -13.04 26.18 5.23
N ALA A 209 -14.10 26.75 5.81
CA ALA A 209 -15.44 26.71 5.23
C ALA A 209 -15.50 27.39 3.85
N GLN A 210 -14.83 28.53 3.68
CA GLN A 210 -14.75 29.21 2.38
C GLN A 210 -13.91 28.43 1.37
N GLN A 211 -12.83 27.78 1.82
CA GLN A 211 -12.02 26.91 0.95
C GLN A 211 -12.82 25.69 0.48
N VAL A 212 -13.58 25.07 1.38
CA VAL A 212 -14.50 23.97 1.04
C VAL A 212 -15.60 24.44 0.09
N ALA A 213 -16.18 25.62 0.30
CA ALA A 213 -17.19 26.18 -0.60
C ALA A 213 -16.63 26.47 -2.02
N TRP A 214 -15.38 26.94 -2.13
CA TRP A 214 -14.69 27.06 -3.41
C TRP A 214 -14.50 25.70 -4.09
N ALA A 215 -14.08 24.68 -3.34
CA ALA A 215 -13.94 23.34 -3.91
C ALA A 215 -15.31 22.75 -4.31
N ASP A 216 -16.37 23.05 -3.55
CA ASP A 216 -17.72 22.62 -3.86
C ASP A 216 -18.22 23.19 -5.20
N SER A 217 -17.94 24.46 -5.48
CA SER A 217 -18.33 25.10 -6.76
C SER A 217 -17.57 24.55 -7.96
N LEU A 218 -16.41 23.94 -7.74
CA LEU A 218 -15.58 23.28 -8.76
C LEU A 218 -15.76 21.76 -8.81
N SER A 219 -16.52 21.18 -7.90
CA SER A 219 -16.79 19.74 -7.91
C SER A 219 -17.77 19.38 -9.03
N ARG A 220 -17.61 18.20 -9.61
CA ARG A 220 -18.32 17.72 -10.80
C ARG A 220 -18.74 16.25 -10.64
N GLY A 221 -19.54 15.77 -11.59
CA GLY A 221 -19.96 14.38 -11.66
C GLY A 221 -21.02 13.99 -10.63
N SER A 222 -21.43 12.72 -10.70
CA SER A 222 -22.41 12.17 -9.76
C SER A 222 -21.89 12.28 -8.32
N GLY A 223 -22.71 12.87 -7.44
CA GLY A 223 -22.35 13.04 -6.03
C GLY A 223 -21.14 13.94 -5.78
N LYS A 224 -20.73 14.79 -6.73
CA LYS A 224 -19.56 15.69 -6.57
C LYS A 224 -18.22 14.97 -6.37
N ALA A 225 -18.10 13.73 -6.84
CA ALA A 225 -16.88 12.94 -6.68
C ALA A 225 -15.72 13.39 -7.60
N ASP A 226 -16.01 14.05 -8.71
CA ASP A 226 -15.00 14.56 -9.65
C ASP A 226 -14.74 16.06 -9.44
N PHE A 227 -13.77 16.60 -10.16
CA PHE A 227 -13.34 18.00 -10.07
C PHE A 227 -13.23 18.64 -11.45
N ASP A 228 -13.24 19.97 -11.49
CA ASP A 228 -13.06 20.76 -12.70
C ASP A 228 -11.80 20.34 -13.48
N ALA A 229 -11.94 20.17 -14.80
CA ALA A 229 -10.91 19.54 -15.63
C ALA A 229 -9.58 20.30 -15.63
N GLY A 230 -9.61 21.64 -15.65
CA GLY A 230 -8.39 22.45 -15.65
C GLY A 230 -7.63 22.32 -14.33
N TRP A 231 -8.35 22.39 -13.21
CA TRP A 231 -7.79 22.22 -11.88
C TRP A 231 -7.29 20.79 -11.64
N LYS A 232 -8.06 19.79 -12.07
CA LYS A 232 -7.68 18.39 -11.98
C LYS A 232 -6.39 18.12 -12.74
N ALA A 233 -6.25 18.63 -13.97
CA ALA A 233 -5.03 18.49 -14.75
C ALA A 233 -3.82 19.15 -14.07
N ALA A 234 -3.99 20.35 -13.48
CA ALA A 234 -2.94 21.03 -12.73
C ALA A 234 -2.48 20.21 -11.50
N LEU A 235 -3.42 19.70 -10.70
CA LEU A 235 -3.13 18.85 -9.54
C LEU A 235 -2.47 17.53 -9.96
N GLN A 236 -2.91 16.92 -11.06
CA GLN A 236 -2.25 15.74 -11.61
C GLN A 236 -0.82 16.03 -12.07
N SER A 237 -0.54 17.23 -12.60
CA SER A 237 0.83 17.68 -12.90
C SER A 237 1.69 17.77 -11.64
N VAL A 238 1.16 18.31 -10.53
CA VAL A 238 1.85 18.28 -9.22
C VAL A 238 2.21 16.83 -8.85
N GLY A 239 1.24 15.93 -9.02
CA GLY A 239 1.39 14.51 -8.81
C GLY A 239 2.44 13.83 -9.69
N ARG A 240 2.95 14.46 -10.75
CA ARG A 240 4.00 13.92 -11.64
C ARG A 240 5.40 14.44 -11.33
N VAL A 241 5.54 15.50 -10.52
CA VAL A 241 6.85 16.09 -10.21
C VAL A 241 7.59 15.24 -9.17
N PRO A 242 8.77 14.68 -9.49
CA PRO A 242 9.48 13.79 -8.56
C PRO A 242 9.79 14.42 -7.20
N ALA A 243 10.24 15.68 -7.18
CA ALA A 243 10.54 16.40 -5.94
C ALA A 243 9.30 16.58 -5.04
N LEU A 244 8.11 16.78 -5.63
CA LEU A 244 6.87 16.94 -4.87
C LEU A 244 6.31 15.60 -4.40
N ARG A 245 6.53 14.51 -5.16
CA ARG A 245 6.26 13.15 -4.67
C ARG A 245 7.11 12.82 -3.45
N ALA A 246 8.40 13.12 -3.49
CA ALA A 246 9.31 12.93 -2.36
C ALA A 246 8.84 13.73 -1.13
N GLU A 247 8.36 14.98 -1.32
CA GLU A 247 7.80 15.76 -0.21
C GLU A 247 6.47 15.20 0.30
N THR A 248 5.65 14.59 -0.55
CA THR A 248 4.42 13.90 -0.13
C THR A 248 4.75 12.73 0.78
N LEU A 249 5.78 11.96 0.43
CA LEU A 249 6.30 10.89 1.27
C LEU A 249 6.81 11.45 2.60
N ALA A 250 7.67 12.47 2.58
CA ALA A 250 8.16 13.14 3.79
C ALA A 250 7.03 13.63 4.71
N TYR A 251 6.00 14.27 4.15
CA TYR A 251 4.80 14.67 4.88
C TYR A 251 4.05 13.49 5.48
N SER A 252 3.95 12.39 4.74
CA SER A 252 3.34 11.13 5.19
C SER A 252 4.07 10.57 6.41
N TYR A 253 5.40 10.55 6.35
CA TYR A 253 6.27 10.13 7.45
C TYR A 253 6.04 10.99 8.70
N ASP A 254 6.11 12.31 8.54
CA ASP A 254 5.99 13.24 9.67
C ASP A 254 4.61 13.19 10.33
N THR A 255 3.56 13.03 9.54
CA THR A 255 2.17 13.11 10.03
C THR A 255 1.67 11.77 10.55
N TYR A 256 1.81 10.70 9.75
CA TYR A 256 1.20 9.41 10.04
C TYR A 256 2.20 8.43 10.68
N GLY A 257 3.50 8.59 10.43
CA GLY A 257 4.55 7.87 11.14
C GLY A 257 4.50 8.14 12.66
N ARG A 258 4.34 9.41 13.07
CA ARG A 258 4.16 9.76 14.49
C ARG A 258 2.92 9.12 15.12
N LYS A 259 1.80 9.07 14.41
CA LYS A 259 0.58 8.39 14.87
C LYS A 259 0.78 6.89 15.03
N LEU A 260 1.55 6.28 14.13
CA LEU A 260 1.94 4.88 14.23
C LEU A 260 2.81 4.64 15.48
N ILE A 261 3.78 5.51 15.79
CA ILE A 261 4.58 5.40 17.03
C ILE A 261 3.68 5.42 18.26
N VAL A 262 2.78 6.42 18.36
CA VAL A 262 1.88 6.55 19.51
C VAL A 262 1.01 5.29 19.65
N THR A 263 0.50 4.78 18.54
CA THR A 263 -0.28 3.54 18.47
C THR A 263 0.53 2.33 18.95
N LEU A 264 1.76 2.16 18.48
CA LEU A 264 2.65 1.06 18.87
C LEU A 264 3.05 1.14 20.34
N ALA A 265 3.42 2.33 20.81
CA ALA A 265 3.80 2.57 22.20
C ALA A 265 2.64 2.26 23.16
N TRP A 266 1.43 2.69 22.79
CA TRP A 266 0.24 2.40 23.58
C TRP A 266 -0.07 0.89 23.62
N LEU A 267 -0.07 0.21 22.47
CA LEU A 267 -0.30 -1.24 22.41
C LEU A 267 0.71 -2.01 23.25
N LYS A 268 2.00 -1.66 23.15
CA LYS A 268 3.08 -2.24 23.95
C LYS A 268 2.86 -2.03 25.45
N GLY A 269 2.35 -0.86 25.85
CA GLY A 269 2.03 -0.54 27.24
C GLY A 269 0.88 -1.37 27.80
N VAL A 270 -0.12 -1.72 26.98
CA VAL A 270 -1.27 -2.53 27.40
C VAL A 270 -0.96 -4.03 27.35
N ARG A 271 -0.20 -4.48 26.35
CA ARG A 271 0.23 -5.87 26.19
C ARG A 271 1.66 -5.87 25.64
N PRO A 272 2.67 -6.37 26.38
CA PRO A 272 4.09 -6.26 26.00
C PRO A 272 4.50 -7.23 24.88
N ILE A 273 3.72 -7.27 23.80
CA ILE A 273 4.03 -7.98 22.56
C ILE A 273 4.62 -6.96 21.59
N ARG A 274 5.80 -7.27 21.05
CA ARG A 274 6.43 -6.43 20.04
C ARG A 274 5.76 -6.66 18.69
N ILE A 275 5.34 -5.57 18.04
CA ILE A 275 4.79 -5.61 16.68
C ILE A 275 5.89 -5.21 15.72
N THR A 276 6.38 -6.17 14.93
CA THR A 276 7.47 -6.00 13.97
C THR A 276 7.12 -6.49 12.58
N ASN A 277 6.18 -7.42 12.44
CA ASN A 277 5.78 -7.93 11.13
C ASN A 277 5.16 -6.83 10.28
N PHE A 278 5.61 -6.76 9.03
CA PHE A 278 5.21 -5.71 8.12
C PHE A 278 3.68 -5.65 7.89
N ARG A 279 2.98 -6.79 7.84
CA ARG A 279 1.51 -6.82 7.69
C ARG A 279 0.80 -6.14 8.85
N CYS A 280 1.27 -6.41 10.07
CA CYS A 280 0.73 -5.78 11.27
C CYS A 280 0.97 -4.25 11.26
N LEU A 281 2.20 -3.84 10.93
CA LEU A 281 2.56 -2.42 10.83
C LEU A 281 1.75 -1.69 9.74
N ALA A 282 1.58 -2.31 8.56
CA ALA A 282 0.80 -1.74 7.47
C ALA A 282 -0.69 -1.60 7.85
N ALA A 283 -1.28 -2.56 8.56
CA ALA A 283 -2.67 -2.48 9.01
C ALA A 283 -2.88 -1.37 10.05
N LEU A 284 -1.92 -1.20 10.99
CA LEU A 284 -1.95 -0.11 11.95
C LEU A 284 -1.65 1.26 11.32
N TYR A 285 -0.81 1.30 10.29
CA TYR A 285 -0.56 2.51 9.50
C TYR A 285 -1.84 2.97 8.79
N ASP A 286 -2.52 2.06 8.08
CA ASP A 286 -3.80 2.34 7.43
C ASP A 286 -4.87 2.82 8.43
N LEU A 287 -4.91 2.22 9.62
CA LEU A 287 -5.72 2.70 10.74
C LEU A 287 -5.37 4.14 11.15
N CYS A 288 -4.09 4.48 11.26
CA CYS A 288 -3.67 5.84 11.61
C CYS A 288 -4.07 6.87 10.54
N VAL A 289 -4.01 6.49 9.26
CA VAL A 289 -4.42 7.34 8.13
C VAL A 289 -5.93 7.58 8.16
N GLN A 290 -6.72 6.51 8.16
CA GLN A 290 -8.18 6.56 8.02
C GLN A 290 -8.92 6.98 9.29
N GLN A 291 -8.38 6.64 10.46
CA GLN A 291 -9.08 6.74 11.74
C GLN A 291 -8.30 7.51 12.81
N GLY A 292 -7.11 8.00 12.48
CA GLY A 292 -6.35 8.95 13.29
C GLY A 292 -5.60 8.36 14.49
N GLY A 293 -5.77 7.06 14.79
CA GLY A 293 -5.17 6.40 15.95
C GLY A 293 -6.19 5.57 16.74
N LEU A 294 -5.79 5.09 17.91
CA LEU A 294 -6.57 4.14 18.74
C LEU A 294 -7.43 4.79 19.84
N ASP A 295 -7.31 6.10 20.08
CA ASP A 295 -7.86 6.76 21.28
C ASP A 295 -9.34 6.44 21.54
N LYS A 296 -10.15 6.43 20.48
CA LYS A 296 -11.60 6.16 20.57
C LYS A 296 -11.97 4.72 20.93
N ALA A 297 -11.01 3.80 20.93
CA ALA A 297 -11.22 2.37 21.16
C ALA A 297 -10.38 1.80 22.32
N HIS A 298 -9.63 2.63 23.05
CA HIS A 298 -8.73 2.18 24.12
C HIS A 298 -9.40 1.26 25.16
N ASP A 299 -10.60 1.60 25.62
CA ASP A 299 -11.32 0.80 26.63
C ASP A 299 -11.84 -0.53 26.08
N ALA A 300 -12.32 -0.54 24.84
CA ALA A 300 -12.77 -1.77 24.17
C ALA A 300 -11.58 -2.72 23.95
N ILE A 301 -10.45 -2.18 23.47
CA ILE A 301 -9.22 -2.95 23.24
C ILE A 301 -8.68 -3.52 24.56
N ARG A 302 -8.61 -2.74 25.64
CA ARG A 302 -8.17 -3.22 26.96
C ARG A 302 -9.02 -4.39 27.45
N ARG A 303 -10.35 -4.25 27.38
CA ARG A 303 -11.28 -5.31 27.80
C ARG A 303 -11.08 -6.59 27.00
N ARG A 304 -10.94 -6.46 25.68
CA ARG A 304 -10.74 -7.63 24.81
C ARG A 304 -9.38 -8.28 24.98
N ILE A 305 -8.32 -7.51 25.18
CA ILE A 305 -6.99 -8.05 25.53
C ILE A 305 -7.04 -8.83 26.85
N ALA A 306 -7.75 -8.33 27.86
CA ALA A 306 -7.89 -9.02 29.14
C ALA A 306 -8.68 -10.34 29.00
N ALA A 307 -9.72 -10.36 28.16
CA ALA A 307 -10.55 -11.53 27.93
C ALA A 307 -9.87 -12.60 27.04
N GLU A 308 -9.25 -12.18 25.94
CA GLU A 308 -8.71 -13.09 24.92
C GLU A 308 -7.23 -13.42 25.12
N ASN A 309 -6.50 -12.62 25.91
CA ASN A 309 -5.08 -12.81 26.23
C ASN A 309 -4.24 -13.10 24.95
N PRO A 310 -4.15 -12.17 23.99
CA PRO A 310 -3.46 -12.41 22.72
C PRO A 310 -1.99 -12.80 22.96
N GLN A 311 -1.48 -13.79 22.22
CA GLN A 311 -0.15 -14.36 22.41
C GLN A 311 0.88 -13.89 21.38
N ASN A 312 0.44 -13.30 20.27
CA ASN A 312 1.31 -12.85 19.19
C ASN A 312 0.84 -11.51 18.60
N GLU A 313 1.70 -10.90 17.80
CA GLU A 313 1.47 -9.58 17.20
C GLU A 313 0.26 -9.55 16.26
N PHE A 314 -0.05 -10.65 15.55
CA PHE A 314 -1.22 -10.72 14.67
C PHE A 314 -2.53 -10.71 15.46
N ALA A 315 -2.59 -11.46 16.56
CA ALA A 315 -3.76 -11.46 17.45
C ALA A 315 -3.96 -10.07 18.10
N LEU A 316 -2.88 -9.45 18.58
CA LEU A 316 -2.95 -8.11 19.16
C LEU A 316 -3.38 -7.05 18.13
N THR A 317 -2.78 -7.06 16.93
CA THR A 317 -3.14 -6.14 15.85
C THR A 317 -4.58 -6.35 15.40
N ARG A 318 -5.05 -7.60 15.30
CA ARG A 318 -6.46 -7.92 14.96
C ARG A 318 -7.43 -7.26 15.94
N ILE A 319 -7.20 -7.42 17.24
CA ILE A 319 -8.02 -6.75 18.27
C ILE A 319 -8.02 -5.24 18.06
N ALA A 320 -6.83 -4.64 17.87
CA ALA A 320 -6.71 -3.20 17.70
C ALA A 320 -7.50 -2.66 16.49
N VAL A 321 -7.38 -3.31 15.33
CA VAL A 321 -8.05 -2.86 14.09
C VAL A 321 -9.55 -3.11 14.10
N GLU A 322 -10.01 -4.21 14.70
CA GLU A 322 -11.44 -4.52 14.81
C GLU A 322 -12.14 -3.55 15.77
N GLU A 323 -11.62 -3.38 16.99
CA GLU A 323 -12.24 -2.46 17.97
C GLU A 323 -12.20 -1.01 17.50
N ARG A 324 -11.10 -0.59 16.86
CA ARG A 324 -11.07 0.75 16.29
C ARG A 324 -12.03 0.90 15.11
N GLY A 325 -12.21 -0.13 14.29
CA GLY A 325 -13.25 -0.18 13.27
C GLY A 325 -14.66 0.01 13.83
N ARG A 326 -14.98 -0.62 14.97
CA ARG A 326 -16.30 -0.53 15.62
C ARG A 326 -16.65 0.85 16.19
N SER A 327 -15.69 1.75 16.34
CA SER A 327 -15.95 3.14 16.76
C SER A 327 -16.23 4.09 15.59
N ALA A 328 -16.29 3.60 14.35
CA ALA A 328 -16.89 4.32 13.23
C ALA A 328 -18.43 4.35 13.33
N SER A 329 -19.06 5.23 12.55
CA SER A 329 -20.52 5.21 12.37
C SER A 329 -20.97 3.82 11.89
N PRO A 330 -22.14 3.32 12.34
CA PRO A 330 -22.58 1.94 12.09
C PRO A 330 -22.45 1.48 10.64
N GLU A 331 -22.79 2.34 9.68
CA GLU A 331 -22.76 2.08 8.25
C GLU A 331 -21.35 1.83 7.69
N TRP A 332 -20.30 2.31 8.37
CA TRP A 332 -18.90 2.21 7.93
C TRP A 332 -18.08 1.15 8.67
N ARG A 333 -18.64 0.52 9.72
CA ARG A 333 -17.87 -0.41 10.57
C ARG A 333 -17.36 -1.62 9.80
N ALA A 334 -18.24 -2.29 9.05
CA ALA A 334 -17.86 -3.45 8.25
C ALA A 334 -16.78 -3.10 7.21
N ASP A 335 -16.91 -1.95 6.54
CA ASP A 335 -15.92 -1.46 5.57
C ASP A 335 -14.56 -1.22 6.23
N CYS A 336 -14.55 -0.46 7.33
CA CYS A 336 -13.35 -0.18 8.10
C CYS A 336 -12.63 -1.46 8.56
N ILE A 337 -13.36 -2.43 9.10
CA ILE A 337 -12.76 -3.66 9.63
C ILE A 337 -12.25 -4.53 8.48
N SER A 338 -13.08 -4.81 7.46
CA SER A 338 -12.71 -5.67 6.33
C SER A 338 -11.48 -5.16 5.59
N ARG A 339 -11.33 -3.83 5.44
CA ARG A 339 -10.14 -3.20 4.86
C ARG A 339 -8.85 -3.56 5.60
N ARG A 340 -8.84 -3.45 6.92
CA ARG A 340 -7.63 -3.68 7.73
C ARG A 340 -7.34 -5.16 7.91
N LEU A 341 -8.39 -5.98 8.01
CA LEU A 341 -8.23 -7.43 7.95
C LEU A 341 -7.72 -7.88 6.58
N CYS A 342 -8.10 -7.21 5.49
CA CYS A 342 -7.55 -7.49 4.17
C CYS A 342 -6.02 -7.28 4.10
N ILE A 343 -5.52 -6.22 4.74
CA ILE A 343 -4.08 -6.00 4.91
C ILE A 343 -3.47 -7.07 5.84
N LEU A 344 -4.09 -7.31 6.99
CA LEU A 344 -3.56 -8.19 8.03
C LEU A 344 -3.47 -9.63 7.54
N GLU A 345 -4.50 -10.15 6.86
CA GLU A 345 -4.60 -11.51 6.32
C GLU A 345 -3.95 -11.65 4.94
N ARG A 346 -3.63 -10.53 4.27
CA ARG A 346 -3.09 -10.51 2.91
C ARG A 346 -4.07 -11.14 1.90
N GLU A 347 -5.36 -11.05 2.17
CA GLU A 347 -6.45 -11.50 1.29
C GLU A 347 -7.77 -10.84 1.71
N PRO A 348 -8.76 -10.68 0.80
CA PRO A 348 -10.06 -10.12 1.17
C PRO A 348 -10.73 -10.90 2.30
N VAL A 349 -11.16 -10.19 3.34
CA VAL A 349 -11.87 -10.78 4.48
C VAL A 349 -13.29 -10.25 4.51
N ARG A 350 -14.27 -11.15 4.43
CA ARG A 350 -15.68 -10.81 4.61
C ARG A 350 -15.96 -10.50 6.07
N VAL A 351 -16.54 -9.33 6.32
CA VAL A 351 -16.94 -8.86 7.65
C VAL A 351 -18.42 -8.50 7.64
N SER A 352 -19.13 -8.98 8.65
CA SER A 352 -20.52 -8.63 8.95
C SER A 352 -20.57 -7.89 10.28
N GLU A 353 -20.94 -6.60 10.27
CA GLU A 353 -20.92 -5.74 11.45
C GLU A 353 -22.05 -4.69 11.35
N ALA A 354 -22.76 -4.45 12.45
CA ALA A 354 -23.90 -3.52 12.50
C ALA A 354 -24.94 -3.68 11.36
N GLY A 355 -25.23 -4.92 10.96
CA GLY A 355 -26.19 -5.23 9.88
C GLY A 355 -25.69 -4.91 8.46
N ARG A 356 -24.41 -4.56 8.30
CA ARG A 356 -23.75 -4.33 7.01
C ARG A 356 -22.70 -5.40 6.74
N ASN A 357 -22.49 -5.69 5.47
CA ASN A 357 -21.47 -6.62 5.00
C ASN A 357 -20.46 -5.86 4.13
N ALA A 358 -19.17 -6.14 4.32
CA ALA A 358 -18.12 -5.64 3.45
C ALA A 358 -17.03 -6.69 3.26
N GLU A 359 -16.35 -6.63 2.13
CA GLU A 359 -15.24 -7.49 1.75
C GLU A 359 -14.31 -6.65 0.87
N ARG A 360 -13.46 -5.84 1.51
CA ARG A 360 -12.55 -4.97 0.77
C ARG A 360 -11.41 -5.76 0.18
N ASP A 361 -11.07 -5.40 -1.05
CA ASP A 361 -9.96 -5.96 -1.81
C ASP A 361 -8.95 -4.87 -2.15
N ASN A 362 -7.72 -5.26 -2.43
CA ASN A 362 -6.63 -4.35 -2.74
C ASN A 362 -5.71 -4.95 -3.82
N PRO A 363 -5.45 -4.24 -4.94
CA PRO A 363 -4.59 -4.75 -6.00
C PRO A 363 -3.10 -4.78 -5.60
N SER A 364 -2.72 -4.10 -4.53
CA SER A 364 -1.35 -3.97 -4.03
C SER A 364 -1.00 -4.95 -2.90
N LEU A 365 -1.83 -5.97 -2.62
CA LEU A 365 -1.54 -6.98 -1.58
C LEU A 365 -0.23 -7.76 -1.83
N TYR A 366 0.28 -7.76 -3.08
CA TYR A 366 1.58 -8.33 -3.39
C TYR A 366 2.75 -7.58 -2.71
N LEU A 367 2.57 -6.30 -2.35
CA LEU A 367 3.60 -5.52 -1.65
C LEU A 367 3.76 -5.92 -0.18
N LEU A 368 2.72 -6.51 0.41
CA LEU A 368 2.77 -7.09 1.75
C LEU A 368 3.73 -8.27 1.76
N ARG A 369 4.48 -8.42 2.84
CA ARG A 369 5.44 -9.51 3.04
C ARG A 369 5.31 -10.03 4.45
N ASN A 370 5.50 -11.33 4.64
CA ASN A 370 5.53 -11.94 5.97
C ASN A 370 6.92 -11.81 6.63
N ALA A 371 7.46 -10.59 6.65
CA ALA A 371 8.81 -10.30 7.12
C ALA A 371 8.78 -9.24 8.23
N PRO A 372 9.72 -9.28 9.19
CA PRO A 372 9.85 -8.24 10.20
C PRO A 372 10.39 -6.94 9.59
N VAL A 373 10.12 -5.80 10.22
CA VAL A 373 10.71 -4.49 9.91
C VAL A 373 11.75 -4.16 10.99
N THR A 374 12.97 -3.86 10.58
CA THR A 374 14.08 -3.54 11.50
C THR A 374 13.96 -2.13 12.03
N GLN A 375 14.03 -1.93 13.35
CA GLN A 375 14.20 -0.59 13.96
C GLN A 375 13.14 0.46 13.58
N ILE A 376 11.90 0.05 13.27
CA ILE A 376 10.81 0.99 12.90
C ILE A 376 10.62 2.12 13.91
N GLU A 377 10.75 1.80 15.22
CA GLU A 377 10.65 2.78 16.31
C GLU A 377 11.74 3.85 16.25
N ARG A 378 12.98 3.51 15.82
CA ARG A 378 14.09 4.48 15.70
C ARG A 378 13.99 5.32 14.44
N TYR A 379 13.44 4.76 13.37
CA TYR A 379 13.25 5.50 12.12
C TYR A 379 12.15 6.56 12.24
N LEU A 380 11.15 6.29 13.08
CA LEU A 380 10.01 7.18 13.27
C LEU A 380 10.21 8.19 14.41
N ALA A 381 11.11 7.91 15.36
CA ALA A 381 11.46 8.81 16.48
C ALA A 381 12.30 10.01 15.99
#